data_AF-A0AAD1WF83-F1
#
_entry.id   AF-A0AAD1WF83-F1
#
_cell.length_a   1.000
_cell.length_b   1.000
_cell.length_c   1.000
_cell.angle_alpha   90.00
_cell.angle_beta   90.00
_cell.angle_gamma   90.00
#
_symmetry.space_group_name_H-M   'P 1'
#
loop_
_entity.id
_entity.type
_entity.pdbx_description
1 polymer ?
#
loop_
_entity_poly.entity_id
_entity_poly.type
_entity_poly.pdbx_seq_one_letter_code
_entity_poly.pdbx_strand_id
1 'polypeptide(L)'
;MTCVVLKTFLILSSLVSLIYSQNCKWLRPQQDNLNKEILQSFNQMRPLGTSSGTCPQNTIMVPNIDDLYNISQVEEAAIAARDVTNQTIRFYKRNHQKLQCDEKAWERMEKLLDYQLSLLDDCIPEGAGNPQFQQNMSEYFILLQKIVNEEVDTCARTIVQVNIKRNLQLAALLASRMRRKHLLKNIPML
;
A
#
# COMPACT_ATOMS: atom_id res chain seq x y z
N MET A 1 -19.28 -8.47 39.09
CA MET A 1 -20.06 -7.86 37.99
C MET A 1 -19.21 -7.36 36.81
N THR A 2 -17.88 -7.38 36.88
CA THR A 2 -16.96 -6.87 35.83
C THR A 2 -16.67 -7.85 34.70
N CYS A 3 -16.78 -9.16 34.93
CA CYS A 3 -16.42 -10.20 33.95
C CYS A 3 -17.47 -10.36 32.82
N VAL A 4 -18.74 -10.06 33.10
CA VAL A 4 -19.83 -10.15 32.12
C VAL A 4 -19.73 -9.00 31.11
N VAL A 5 -19.53 -7.77 31.59
CA VAL A 5 -19.42 -6.56 30.75
C VAL A 5 -18.26 -6.66 29.77
N LEU A 6 -17.11 -7.19 30.20
CA LEU A 6 -15.94 -7.37 29.34
C LEU A 6 -16.20 -8.38 28.21
N LYS A 7 -16.90 -9.49 28.51
CA LYS A 7 -17.29 -10.50 27.51
C LYS A 7 -18.29 -9.93 26.51
N THR A 8 -19.29 -9.17 26.96
CA THR A 8 -20.29 -8.57 26.06
C THR A 8 -19.65 -7.55 25.12
N PHE A 9 -18.70 -6.74 25.62
CA PHE A 9 -17.96 -5.76 24.81
C PHE A 9 -17.08 -6.42 23.75
N LEU A 10 -16.35 -7.49 24.11
CA LEU A 10 -15.51 -8.25 23.18
C LEU A 10 -16.35 -8.91 22.07
N ILE A 11 -17.53 -9.45 22.41
CA ILE A 11 -18.44 -10.08 21.44
C ILE A 11 -19.04 -9.04 20.48
N LEU A 12 -19.45 -7.87 20.99
CA LEU A 12 -19.94 -6.77 20.15
C LEU A 12 -18.85 -6.24 19.23
N SER A 13 -17.63 -6.04 19.74
CA SER A 13 -16.48 -5.62 18.94
C SER A 13 -16.16 -6.64 17.84
N SER A 14 -16.20 -7.94 18.15
CA SER A 14 -15.92 -8.97 17.14
C SER A 14 -17.01 -9.07 16.07
N LEU A 15 -18.27 -8.84 16.44
CA LEU A 15 -19.39 -8.83 15.50
C LEU A 15 -19.34 -7.62 14.55
N VAL A 16 -18.99 -6.43 15.04
CA VAL A 16 -18.82 -5.23 14.21
C VAL A 16 -17.67 -5.44 13.21
N SER A 17 -16.52 -5.97 13.65
CA SER A 17 -15.41 -6.30 12.75
C SER A 17 -15.78 -7.35 11.69
N LEU A 18 -16.65 -8.31 12.01
CA LEU A 18 -17.16 -9.31 11.07
C LEU A 18 -18.06 -8.69 10.00
N ILE A 19 -19.01 -7.84 10.39
CA ILE A 19 -19.94 -7.18 9.47
C ILE A 19 -19.20 -6.22 8.53
N TYR A 20 -18.26 -5.42 9.05
CA TYR A 20 -17.42 -4.55 8.22
C TYR A 20 -16.59 -5.35 7.20
N SER A 21 -16.03 -6.49 7.61
CA SER A 21 -15.26 -7.34 6.69
C SER A 21 -16.09 -7.90 5.52
N GLN A 22 -17.40 -8.12 5.71
CA GLN A 22 -18.28 -8.65 4.65
C GLN A 22 -18.61 -7.61 3.57
N ASN A 23 -18.63 -6.32 3.92
CA ASN A 23 -18.93 -5.23 2.99
C ASN A 23 -17.67 -4.60 2.37
N CYS A 24 -16.48 -4.97 2.84
CA CYS A 24 -15.21 -4.45 2.37
C CYS A 24 -14.97 -4.75 0.88
N LYS A 25 -15.15 -3.73 0.02
CA LYS A 25 -15.01 -3.85 -1.45
C LYS A 25 -13.59 -4.20 -1.87
N TRP A 26 -12.58 -3.78 -1.10
CA TRP A 26 -11.18 -4.12 -1.31
C TRP A 26 -10.88 -5.62 -1.27
N LEU A 27 -11.71 -6.44 -0.61
CA LEU A 27 -11.53 -7.90 -0.58
C LEU A 27 -12.18 -8.63 -1.77
N ARG A 28 -12.83 -7.90 -2.68
CA ARG A 28 -13.49 -8.51 -3.84
C ARG A 28 -12.46 -9.02 -4.86
N PRO A 29 -12.79 -10.05 -5.67
CA PRO A 29 -11.85 -10.62 -6.66
C PRO A 29 -11.27 -9.59 -7.65
N GLN A 30 -12.01 -8.54 -7.98
CA GLN A 30 -11.59 -7.47 -8.90
C GLN A 30 -10.33 -6.75 -8.41
N GLN A 31 -10.04 -6.78 -7.11
CA GLN A 31 -8.86 -6.16 -6.51
C GLN A 31 -7.54 -6.68 -7.12
N ASP A 32 -7.47 -7.96 -7.47
CA ASP A 32 -6.25 -8.52 -8.06
C ASP A 32 -5.97 -7.95 -9.45
N ASN A 33 -7.02 -7.59 -10.21
CA ASN A 33 -6.87 -6.92 -11.50
C ASN A 33 -6.48 -5.46 -11.32
N LEU A 34 -7.11 -4.75 -10.37
CA LEU A 34 -6.73 -3.37 -10.03
C LEU A 34 -5.26 -3.28 -9.60
N ASN A 35 -4.79 -4.19 -8.75
CA ASN A 35 -3.37 -4.25 -8.34
C ASN A 35 -2.43 -4.45 -9.54
N LYS A 36 -2.81 -5.29 -10.52
CA LYS A 36 -2.03 -5.47 -11.76
C LYS A 36 -2.01 -4.18 -12.59
N GLU A 37 -3.14 -3.51 -12.75
CA GLU A 37 -3.23 -2.26 -13.50
C GLU A 37 -2.40 -1.14 -12.85
N ILE A 38 -2.44 -1.02 -11.52
CA ILE A 38 -1.59 -0.11 -10.74
C ILE A 38 -0.11 -0.39 -11.03
N LEU A 39 0.33 -1.65 -10.90
CA LEU A 39 1.73 -2.01 -11.15
C LEU A 39 2.14 -1.83 -12.61
N GLN A 40 1.24 -2.07 -13.56
CA GLN A 40 1.48 -1.81 -14.99
C GLN A 40 1.64 -0.32 -15.27
N SER A 41 0.72 0.51 -14.76
CA SER A 41 0.78 1.97 -14.89
C SER A 41 2.05 2.52 -14.25
N PHE A 42 2.44 2.01 -13.08
CA PHE A 42 3.70 2.37 -12.44
C PHE A 42 4.92 2.08 -13.33
N ASN A 43 4.97 0.92 -13.98
CA ASN A 43 6.09 0.59 -14.87
C ASN A 43 6.14 1.48 -16.12
N GLN A 44 4.99 2.02 -16.55
CA GLN A 44 4.89 2.95 -17.68
C GLN A 44 5.33 4.38 -17.32
N MET A 45 5.39 4.72 -16.02
CA MET A 45 5.90 6.02 -15.56
C MET A 45 7.41 6.18 -15.74
N ARG A 46 8.16 5.15 -16.15
CA ARG A 46 9.61 5.29 -16.31
C ARG A 46 9.93 6.18 -17.52
N PRO A 47 10.96 7.03 -17.45
CA PRO A 47 11.36 7.86 -18.59
C PRO A 47 11.72 6.96 -19.79
N LEU A 48 11.27 7.36 -20.99
CA LEU A 48 11.65 6.68 -22.24
C LEU A 48 13.16 6.83 -22.45
N GLY A 49 13.87 5.71 -22.66
CA GLY A 49 15.28 5.72 -23.05
C GLY A 49 16.32 5.59 -21.92
N THR A 50 15.92 5.43 -20.65
CA THR A 50 16.89 5.01 -19.62
C THR A 50 17.17 3.52 -19.77
N SER A 51 18.26 3.18 -20.46
CA SER A 51 18.86 1.85 -20.31
C SER A 51 19.15 1.61 -18.84
N SER A 52 19.11 0.34 -18.41
CA SER A 52 19.45 -0.07 -17.05
C SER A 52 20.94 0.21 -16.80
N GLY A 53 21.29 1.48 -16.56
CA GLY A 53 22.58 1.83 -16.00
C GLY A 53 22.74 1.07 -14.70
N THR A 54 23.83 0.31 -14.58
CA THR A 54 24.21 -0.34 -13.34
C THR A 54 24.51 0.74 -12.31
N CYS A 55 23.51 1.06 -11.50
CA CYS A 55 23.73 1.87 -10.31
C CYS A 55 24.51 1.02 -9.31
N PRO A 56 25.68 1.48 -8.83
CA PRO A 56 26.38 0.77 -7.78
C PRO A 56 25.41 0.62 -6.61
N GLN A 57 25.11 -0.62 -6.22
CA GLN A 57 24.13 -0.94 -5.16
C GLN A 57 24.53 -0.42 -3.77
N ASN A 58 25.68 0.26 -3.65
CA ASN A 58 26.40 0.43 -2.39
C ASN A 58 26.34 1.86 -1.82
N THR A 59 25.77 2.85 -2.49
CA THR A 59 25.88 4.24 -2.02
C THR A 59 24.74 4.67 -1.08
N ILE A 60 23.53 4.12 -1.25
CA ILE A 60 22.35 4.53 -0.46
C ILE A 60 21.62 3.29 0.06
N MET A 61 21.73 3.06 1.37
CA MET A 61 21.06 1.95 2.04
C MET A 61 19.59 2.30 2.31
N VAL A 62 18.67 1.66 1.58
CA VAL A 62 17.22 1.75 1.85
C VAL A 62 16.81 0.55 2.70
N PRO A 63 16.15 0.74 3.86
CA PRO A 63 15.81 -0.36 4.76
C PRO A 63 14.84 -1.34 4.10
N ASN A 64 14.99 -2.63 4.43
CA ASN A 64 14.01 -3.63 4.07
C ASN A 64 12.73 -3.41 4.90
N ILE A 65 11.59 -3.38 4.22
CA ILE A 65 10.27 -3.12 4.82
C ILE A 65 9.34 -4.34 4.76
N ASP A 66 9.82 -5.50 4.29
CA ASP A 66 8.99 -6.70 4.13
C ASP A 66 8.26 -7.09 5.43
N ASP A 67 8.94 -6.98 6.57
CA ASP A 67 8.40 -7.35 7.89
C ASP A 67 7.24 -6.44 8.33
N LEU A 68 7.18 -5.19 7.84
CA LEU A 68 6.06 -4.28 8.11
C LEU A 68 4.74 -4.82 7.53
N TYR A 69 4.84 -5.70 6.53
CA TYR A 69 3.69 -6.34 5.88
C TYR A 69 3.32 -7.67 6.51
N ASN A 70 3.90 -8.07 7.64
CA ASN A 70 3.48 -9.25 8.39
C ASN A 70 2.19 -9.02 9.20
N ILE A 71 1.16 -8.53 8.52
CA ILE A 71 -0.14 -8.17 9.10
C ILE A 71 -1.11 -9.33 8.91
N SER A 72 -1.75 -9.75 10.00
CA SER A 72 -2.68 -10.89 9.99
C SER A 72 -4.16 -10.48 10.01
N GLN A 73 -4.48 -9.28 10.51
CA GLN A 73 -5.84 -8.78 10.60
C GLN A 73 -6.23 -8.01 9.33
N VAL A 74 -7.48 -8.20 8.89
CA VAL A 74 -8.00 -7.59 7.65
C VAL A 74 -8.05 -6.07 7.76
N GLU A 75 -8.54 -5.56 8.89
CA GLU A 75 -8.66 -4.13 9.15
C GLU A 75 -7.29 -3.43 9.15
N GLU A 76 -6.33 -3.95 9.91
CA GLU A 76 -4.95 -3.46 9.92
C GLU A 76 -4.31 -3.50 8.53
N ALA A 77 -4.62 -4.52 7.74
CA ALA A 77 -4.10 -4.65 6.39
C ALA A 77 -4.73 -3.64 5.41
N ALA A 78 -6.03 -3.35 5.57
CA ALA A 78 -6.70 -2.31 4.80
C ALA A 78 -6.14 -0.92 5.15
N ILE A 79 -5.91 -0.66 6.45
CA ILE A 79 -5.24 0.57 6.91
C ILE A 79 -3.85 0.70 6.30
N ALA A 80 -3.05 -0.38 6.34
CA ALA A 80 -1.72 -0.39 5.75
C ALA A 80 -1.76 -0.11 4.24
N ALA A 81 -2.68 -0.74 3.50
CA ALA A 81 -2.87 -0.48 2.08
C ALA A 81 -3.26 0.98 1.80
N ARG A 82 -4.19 1.55 2.59
CA ARG A 82 -4.59 2.97 2.50
C ARG A 82 -3.39 3.89 2.70
N ASP A 83 -2.58 3.62 3.71
CA ASP A 83 -1.45 4.49 4.07
C ASP A 83 -0.35 4.44 3.00
N VAL A 84 -0.05 3.26 2.45
CA VAL A 84 0.87 3.10 1.32
C VAL A 84 0.36 3.85 0.09
N THR A 85 -0.92 3.67 -0.26
CA THR A 85 -1.54 4.36 -1.40
C THR A 85 -1.46 5.87 -1.24
N ASN A 86 -1.83 6.40 -0.07
CA ASN A 86 -1.76 7.83 0.23
C ASN A 86 -0.32 8.38 0.15
N GLN A 87 0.65 7.67 0.72
CA GLN A 87 2.05 8.10 0.68
C GLN A 87 2.59 8.07 -0.75
N THR A 88 2.27 7.06 -1.55
CA THR A 88 2.64 6.99 -2.97
C THR A 88 2.06 8.17 -3.76
N ILE A 89 0.75 8.47 -3.59
CA ILE A 89 0.12 9.63 -4.26
C ILE A 89 0.84 10.92 -3.87
N ARG A 90 1.00 11.18 -2.57
CA ARG A 90 1.65 12.40 -2.06
C ARG A 90 3.09 12.54 -2.56
N PHE A 91 3.83 11.43 -2.61
CA PHE A 91 5.20 11.42 -3.07
C PHE A 91 5.29 11.80 -4.55
N TYR A 92 4.51 11.16 -5.42
CA TYR A 92 4.58 11.45 -6.85
C TYR A 92 3.96 12.79 -7.22
N LYS A 93 2.91 13.26 -6.54
CA LYS A 93 2.41 14.64 -6.70
C LYS A 93 3.52 15.68 -6.56
N ARG A 94 4.48 15.47 -5.65
CA ARG A 94 5.61 16.37 -5.41
C ARG A 94 6.79 16.16 -6.35
N ASN A 95 6.98 14.94 -6.86
CA ASN A 95 8.26 14.53 -7.46
C ASN A 95 8.16 13.99 -8.88
N HIS A 96 6.97 13.77 -9.47
CA HIS A 96 6.82 13.15 -10.80
C HIS A 96 7.66 13.86 -11.87
N GLN A 97 7.68 15.20 -11.88
CA GLN A 97 8.49 15.99 -12.82
C GLN A 97 10.01 15.79 -12.58
N LYS A 98 10.47 15.84 -11.32
CA LYS A 98 11.87 15.60 -10.95
C LYS A 98 12.34 14.20 -11.32
N LEU A 99 11.44 13.22 -11.18
CA LEU A 99 11.67 11.82 -11.55
C LEU A 99 11.54 11.58 -13.06
N GLN A 100 11.20 12.61 -13.84
CA GLN A 100 10.98 12.55 -15.28
C GLN A 100 9.94 11.48 -15.65
N CYS A 101 8.88 11.38 -14.85
CA CYS A 101 7.81 10.44 -15.12
C CYS A 101 7.07 10.82 -16.41
N ASP A 102 6.61 9.81 -17.16
CA ASP A 102 5.63 10.05 -18.22
C ASP A 102 4.33 10.59 -17.59
N GLU A 103 3.91 11.78 -18.01
CA GLU A 103 2.80 12.50 -17.40
C GLU A 103 1.47 11.74 -17.53
N LYS A 104 1.21 11.14 -18.70
CA LYS A 104 -0.03 10.39 -18.93
C LYS A 104 -0.06 9.11 -18.11
N ALA A 105 1.08 8.43 -17.97
CA ALA A 105 1.21 7.27 -17.10
C ALA A 105 1.03 7.65 -15.63
N TRP A 106 1.53 8.82 -15.21
CA TRP A 106 1.32 9.35 -13.86
C TRP A 106 -0.15 9.68 -13.60
N GLU A 107 -0.83 10.43 -14.47
CA GLU A 107 -2.26 10.75 -14.33
C GLU A 107 -3.13 9.49 -14.25
N ARG A 108 -2.79 8.47 -15.05
CA ARG A 108 -3.46 7.16 -14.97
C ARG A 108 -3.20 6.48 -13.64
N MET A 109 -1.95 6.48 -13.18
CA MET A 109 -1.57 5.90 -11.90
C MET A 109 -2.31 6.57 -10.75
N GLU A 110 -2.38 7.90 -10.73
CA GLU A 110 -3.10 8.67 -9.72
C GLU A 110 -4.57 8.25 -9.66
N LYS A 111 -5.27 8.20 -10.80
CA LYS A 111 -6.67 7.77 -10.88
C LYS A 111 -6.89 6.35 -10.34
N LEU A 112 -5.99 5.42 -10.64
CA LEU A 112 -6.07 4.05 -10.13
C LEU A 112 -5.84 3.99 -8.62
N LEU A 113 -4.93 4.80 -8.09
CA LEU A 113 -4.66 4.90 -6.66
C LEU A 113 -5.81 5.60 -5.90
N ASP A 114 -6.44 6.62 -6.47
CA ASP A 114 -7.63 7.25 -5.88
C ASP A 114 -8.82 6.28 -5.87
N TYR A 115 -9.00 5.50 -6.95
CA TYR A 115 -10.01 4.46 -6.97
C TYR A 115 -9.74 3.38 -5.91
N GLN A 116 -8.47 2.97 -5.74
CA GLN A 116 -8.05 2.07 -4.67
C GLN A 116 -8.46 2.58 -3.28
N LEU A 117 -8.28 3.87 -2.99
CA LEU A 117 -8.71 4.48 -1.73
C LEU A 117 -10.22 4.35 -1.52
N SER A 118 -11.02 4.64 -2.56
CA SER A 118 -12.48 4.52 -2.47
C SER A 118 -12.97 3.09 -2.16
N LEU A 119 -12.21 2.06 -2.55
CA LEU A 119 -12.54 0.67 -2.23
C LEU A 119 -12.16 0.28 -0.78
N LEU A 120 -11.21 1.00 -0.20
CA LEU A 120 -10.71 0.79 1.16
C LEU A 120 -11.57 1.49 2.22
N ASP A 121 -12.29 2.56 1.86
CA ASP A 121 -13.12 3.32 2.81
C ASP A 121 -14.18 2.45 3.51
N ASP A 122 -14.78 1.49 2.78
CA ASP A 122 -15.76 0.55 3.36
C ASP A 122 -15.14 -0.49 4.31
N CYS A 123 -13.81 -0.59 4.36
CA CYS A 123 -13.07 -1.62 5.09
C CYS A 123 -12.51 -1.13 6.43
N ILE A 124 -12.49 0.19 6.64
CA ILE A 124 -11.77 0.82 7.74
C ILE A 124 -12.77 1.63 8.56
N PRO A 125 -13.00 1.29 9.85
CA PRO A 125 -13.83 2.10 10.72
C PRO A 125 -13.31 3.53 10.81
N GLU A 126 -14.23 4.48 11.02
CA GLU A 126 -13.85 5.88 11.22
C GLU A 126 -12.91 6.02 12.42
N GLY A 127 -11.81 6.75 12.25
CA GLY A 127 -10.78 6.91 13.28
C GLY A 127 -9.83 5.71 13.46
N ALA A 128 -10.03 4.60 12.75
CA ALA A 128 -9.11 3.47 12.81
C ALA A 128 -7.79 3.77 12.09
N GLY A 129 -6.70 3.40 12.75
CA GLY A 129 -5.34 3.63 12.29
C GLY A 129 -4.38 2.58 12.84
N ASN A 130 -3.20 2.52 12.24
CA ASN A 130 -2.10 1.68 12.69
C ASN A 130 -0.88 2.58 12.90
N PRO A 131 -0.74 3.21 14.09
CA PRO A 131 0.26 4.25 14.33
C PRO A 131 1.69 3.78 14.04
N GLN A 132 2.02 2.53 14.39
CA GLN A 132 3.34 1.97 14.17
C GLN A 132 3.65 1.80 12.67
N PHE A 133 2.72 1.21 11.90
CA PHE A 133 2.88 1.09 10.45
C PHE A 133 2.95 2.46 9.78
N GLN A 134 2.08 3.39 10.19
CA GLN A 134 2.04 4.76 9.68
C GLN A 134 3.35 5.50 9.89
N GLN A 135 3.90 5.42 11.11
CA GLN A 135 5.18 6.03 11.43
C GLN A 135 6.30 5.44 10.56
N ASN A 136 6.45 4.11 10.55
CA ASN A 136 7.50 3.44 9.78
C ASN A 136 7.41 3.73 8.27
N MET A 137 6.18 3.77 7.73
CA MET A 137 5.97 4.14 6.33
C MET A 137 6.22 5.61 6.05
N SER A 138 5.87 6.51 6.96
CA SER A 138 6.21 7.92 6.83
C SER A 138 7.74 8.11 6.81
N GLU A 139 8.46 7.47 7.73
CA GLU A 139 9.93 7.51 7.78
C GLU A 139 10.56 6.96 6.50
N TYR A 140 10.02 5.86 5.97
CA TYR A 140 10.45 5.28 4.70
C TYR A 140 10.29 6.26 3.53
N PHE A 141 9.12 6.90 3.39
CA PHE A 141 8.90 7.88 2.31
C PHE A 141 9.70 9.17 2.51
N ILE A 142 9.97 9.57 3.75
CA ILE A 142 10.88 10.68 4.05
C ILE A 142 12.30 10.36 3.56
N LEU A 143 12.79 9.15 3.78
CA LEU A 143 14.09 8.72 3.25
C LEU A 143 14.11 8.79 1.72
N LEU A 144 13.08 8.27 1.04
CA LEU A 144 12.97 8.38 -0.42
C LEU A 144 12.93 9.84 -0.89
N GLN A 145 12.29 10.73 -0.13
CA GLN A 145 12.24 12.15 -0.44
C GLN A 145 13.60 12.82 -0.30
N LYS A 146 14.41 12.42 0.69
CA LYS A 146 15.80 12.90 0.85
C LYS A 146 16.65 12.49 -0.34
N ILE A 147 16.55 11.23 -0.78
CA ILE A 147 17.25 10.73 -1.98
C ILE A 147 16.94 11.61 -3.20
N VAL A 148 15.66 11.90 -3.45
CA VAL A 148 15.25 12.79 -4.57
C VAL A 148 15.69 14.25 -4.37
N ASN A 149 15.96 14.72 -3.16
CA ASN A 149 16.35 16.12 -2.93
C ASN A 149 17.87 16.32 -2.98
N GLU A 150 18.64 15.33 -2.55
CA GLU A 150 20.11 15.41 -2.46
C GLU A 150 20.78 15.12 -3.81
N GLU A 151 20.29 14.12 -4.56
CA GLU A 151 20.82 13.75 -5.88
C GLU A 151 19.64 13.37 -6.82
N VAL A 152 19.46 14.05 -7.95
CA VAL A 152 18.47 13.65 -8.98
C VAL A 152 19.16 13.13 -10.23
N ASP A 153 20.17 12.28 -10.01
CA ASP A 153 20.80 11.53 -11.08
C ASP A 153 19.93 10.32 -11.47
N THR A 154 20.38 9.59 -12.49
CA THR A 154 19.70 8.37 -12.96
C THR A 154 19.59 7.31 -11.86
N CYS A 155 20.51 7.29 -10.90
CA CYS A 155 20.57 6.27 -9.87
C CYS A 155 19.64 6.54 -8.70
N ALA A 156 19.56 7.76 -8.20
CA ALA A 156 18.56 8.17 -7.22
C ALA A 156 17.14 7.89 -7.74
N ARG A 157 16.86 8.21 -9.02
CA ARG A 157 15.56 7.89 -9.65
C ARG A 157 15.31 6.39 -9.69
N THR A 158 16.31 5.61 -10.06
CA THR A 158 16.20 4.14 -10.12
C THR A 158 15.95 3.55 -8.74
N ILE A 159 16.69 3.98 -7.72
CA ILE A 159 16.54 3.55 -6.33
C ILE A 159 15.11 3.84 -5.86
N VAL A 160 14.62 5.07 -6.04
CA VAL A 160 13.26 5.47 -5.64
C VAL A 160 12.21 4.66 -6.38
N GLN A 161 12.33 4.50 -7.70
CA GLN A 161 11.37 3.71 -8.47
C GLN A 161 11.33 2.24 -8.04
N VAL A 162 12.49 1.60 -7.83
CA VAL A 162 12.56 0.21 -7.37
C VAL A 162 11.91 0.05 -6.00
N ASN A 163 12.17 0.98 -5.09
CA ASN A 163 11.67 0.93 -3.72
C ASN A 163 10.16 1.17 -3.63
N ILE A 164 9.63 2.17 -4.35
CA ILE A 164 8.17 2.37 -4.39
C ILE A 164 7.47 1.22 -5.10
N LYS A 165 8.06 0.67 -6.17
CA LYS A 165 7.53 -0.53 -6.83
C LYS A 165 7.44 -1.69 -5.85
N ARG A 166 8.50 -1.97 -5.09
CA ARG A 166 8.52 -3.02 -4.07
C ARG A 166 7.41 -2.78 -3.05
N ASN A 167 7.26 -1.55 -2.58
CA ASN A 167 6.22 -1.17 -1.61
C ASN A 167 4.80 -1.47 -2.13
N LEU A 168 4.51 -1.09 -3.38
CA LEU A 168 3.24 -1.39 -4.05
C LEU A 168 3.03 -2.90 -4.25
N GLN A 169 4.09 -3.65 -4.57
CA GLN A 169 4.03 -5.10 -4.69
C GLN A 169 3.71 -5.77 -3.35
N LEU A 170 4.33 -5.32 -2.26
CA LEU A 170 4.05 -5.82 -0.91
C LEU A 170 2.60 -5.54 -0.49
N ALA A 171 2.10 -4.33 -0.76
CA ALA A 171 0.69 -3.98 -0.53
C ALA A 171 -0.27 -4.84 -1.37
N ALA A 172 0.05 -5.12 -2.63
CA ALA A 172 -0.73 -6.00 -3.49
C ALA A 172 -0.74 -7.46 -2.97
N LEU A 173 0.40 -7.97 -2.52
CA LEU A 173 0.51 -9.30 -1.91
C LEU A 173 -0.29 -9.40 -0.62
N LEU A 174 -0.25 -8.35 0.21
CA LEU A 174 -1.05 -8.24 1.42
C LEU A 174 -2.54 -8.31 1.08
N ALA A 175 -3.01 -7.56 0.08
CA ALA A 175 -4.39 -7.59 -0.40
C ALA A 175 -4.82 -9.00 -0.83
N SER A 176 -4.04 -9.66 -1.69
CA SER A 176 -4.34 -11.02 -2.14
C SER A 176 -4.35 -12.03 -0.98
N ARG A 177 -3.45 -11.88 0.02
CA ARG A 177 -3.43 -12.72 1.23
C ARG A 177 -4.69 -12.52 2.06
N MET A 178 -5.09 -11.27 2.31
CA MET A 178 -6.30 -10.95 3.08
C MET A 178 -7.57 -11.46 2.40
N ARG A 179 -7.67 -11.30 1.08
CA ARG A 179 -8.77 -11.86 0.29
C ARG A 179 -8.87 -13.38 0.44
N ARG A 180 -7.76 -14.10 0.28
CA ARG A 180 -7.76 -15.57 0.44
C ARG A 180 -8.21 -15.97 1.84
N LYS A 181 -7.72 -15.28 2.87
CA LYS A 181 -8.12 -15.51 4.27
C LYS A 181 -9.62 -15.24 4.48
N HIS A 182 -10.15 -14.18 3.90
CA HIS A 182 -11.57 -13.84 3.97
C HIS A 182 -12.45 -14.90 3.28
N LEU A 183 -12.08 -15.34 2.07
CA LEU A 183 -12.80 -16.39 1.35
C LEU A 183 -12.82 -17.71 2.12
N LEU A 184 -11.70 -18.14 2.69
CA LEU A 184 -11.62 -19.39 3.46
C LEU A 184 -12.49 -19.37 4.72
N LYS A 185 -12.68 -18.20 5.35
CA LYS A 185 -13.58 -18.05 6.51
C LYS A 185 -15.06 -18.17 6.14
N ASN A 186 -15.41 -17.96 4.87
CA ASN A 186 -16.80 -17.95 4.37
C ASN A 186 -17.18 -19.24 3.64
N ILE A 187 -16.30 -20.26 3.61
CA ILE A 187 -16.65 -21.60 3.12
C ILE A 187 -17.36 -22.32 4.28
N PRO A 188 -18.65 -22.68 4.16
CA PRO A 188 -19.28 -23.54 5.15
C PRO A 188 -18.52 -24.88 5.17
N MET A 189 -18.05 -25.29 6.35
CA MET A 189 -17.55 -26.66 6.53
C MET A 189 -18.70 -27.61 6.23
N LEU A 190 -18.57 -28.37 5.14
CA LEU A 190 -19.41 -29.52 4.80
C LEU A 190 -19.16 -30.67 5.79
#